data_AF-A0A962QWP5-F1
#
_entry.id   AF-A0A962QWP5-F1
#
_cell.length_a   1.000
_cell.length_b   1.000
_cell.length_c   1.000
_cell.angle_alpha   90.00
_cell.angle_beta   90.00
_cell.angle_gamma   90.00
#
_symmetry.space_group_name_H-M   'P 1'
#
loop_
_entity.id
_entity.type
_entity.pdbx_description
1 polymer ?
#
loop_
_entity_poly.entity_id
_entity_poly.type
_entity_poly.pdbx_seq_one_letter_code
_entity_poly.pdbx_strand_id
1 'polypeptide(L)' 'MNTEKFNPRELCSRKLWQLVSTETDEQVSARELQEAVAELAARRHYLDQLQQIGALQGRRSGA' A
#
# COMPACT_ATOMS: atom_id res chain seq x y z
N MET A 1 -24.82 0.42 -9.11
CA MET A 1 -23.56 0.42 -8.34
C MET A 1 -22.51 1.01 -9.23
N ASN A 2 -21.99 2.20 -8.89
CA ASN A 2 -20.94 2.84 -9.67
C ASN A 2 -19.74 1.91 -9.73
N THR A 3 -19.38 1.49 -10.93
CA THR A 3 -18.17 0.75 -11.26
C THR A 3 -16.97 1.69 -11.17
N GLU A 4 -16.77 2.33 -10.02
CA GLU A 4 -15.52 3.02 -9.71
C GLU A 4 -14.46 1.92 -9.66
N LYS A 5 -13.75 1.75 -10.78
CA LYS A 5 -12.70 0.75 -10.92
C LYS A 5 -11.70 0.98 -9.79
N PHE A 6 -11.63 0.01 -8.88
CA PHE A 6 -10.62 0.00 -7.83
C PHE A 6 -9.25 0.34 -8.41
N ASN A 7 -8.62 1.38 -7.85
CA ASN A 7 -7.31 1.84 -8.27
C ASN A 7 -6.43 2.00 -7.02
N PRO A 8 -5.49 1.06 -6.77
CA PRO A 8 -4.68 1.08 -5.56
C PRO A 8 -3.76 2.31 -5.46
N ARG A 9 -3.44 2.94 -6.60
CA ARG A 9 -2.59 4.14 -6.66
C ARG A 9 -3.26 5.37 -6.06
N GLU A 10 -4.60 5.42 -6.06
CA GLU A 10 -5.38 6.51 -5.45
C GLU A 10 -5.56 6.34 -3.94
N LEU A 11 -5.18 5.18 -3.39
CA LEU A 11 -5.30 4.87 -1.97
C LEU A 11 -3.99 5.16 -1.23
N CYS A 12 -4.08 5.73 -0.03
CA CYS A 12 -2.92 5.90 0.83
C CYS A 12 -2.44 4.55 1.40
N SER A 13 -1.18 4.46 1.81
CA SER A 13 -0.58 3.18 2.24
C SER A 13 -1.30 2.57 3.45
N ARG A 14 -1.84 3.42 4.34
CA ARG A 14 -2.67 2.98 5.46
C ARG A 14 -3.97 2.33 4.99
N LYS A 15 -4.66 2.91 4.00
CA LYS A 15 -5.93 2.38 3.48
C LYS A 15 -5.71 1.09 2.68
N LEU A 16 -4.61 1.00 1.92
CA LEU A 16 -4.17 -0.25 1.32
C LEU A 16 -3.88 -1.32 2.37
N TRP A 17 -3.19 -0.95 3.47
CA TRP A 17 -2.92 -1.88 4.57
C TRP A 17 -4.22 -2.40 5.20
N GLN A 18 -5.17 -1.51 5.48
CA GLN A 18 -6.49 -1.90 5.99
C GLN A 18 -7.20 -2.86 5.03
N LEU A 19 -7.17 -2.62 3.72
CA LEU A 19 -7.78 -3.53 2.75
C LEU A 19 -7.15 -4.93 2.75
N VAL A 20 -5.82 -5.03 2.91
CA VAL A 20 -5.14 -6.33 2.93
C VAL A 20 -5.19 -7.04 4.28
N SER A 21 -5.33 -6.28 5.38
CA SER A 21 -5.28 -6.81 6.74
C SER A 21 -6.66 -7.09 7.33
N THR A 22 -7.72 -6.56 6.73
CA THR A 22 -9.09 -6.82 7.18
C THR A 22 -9.61 -8.01 6.37
N GLU A 23 -9.89 -9.13 7.04
CA GLU A 23 -10.51 -10.33 6.46
C GLU A 23 -11.99 -10.05 6.12
N THR A 24 -12.26 -9.06 5.26
CA THR A 24 -13.63 -8.75 4.85
C THR A 24 -13.95 -9.54 3.59
N ASP A 25 -14.41 -10.77 3.84
CA ASP A 25 -14.73 -11.85 2.89
C ASP A 25 -15.72 -11.47 1.76
N GLU A 26 -16.38 -10.30 1.82
CA GLU A 26 -17.43 -9.92 0.86
C GLU A 26 -17.22 -8.59 0.11
N GLN A 27 -16.25 -7.75 0.48
CA GLN A 27 -16.15 -6.38 -0.09
C GLN A 27 -15.01 -6.17 -1.09
N VAL A 28 -14.03 -7.08 -1.14
CA VAL A 28 -12.83 -6.92 -1.97
C VAL A 28 -12.58 -8.22 -2.72
N SER A 29 -12.56 -8.16 -4.05
CA SER A 29 -12.22 -9.32 -4.86
C SER A 29 -10.75 -9.72 -4.68
N ALA A 30 -10.44 -11.01 -4.88
CA ALA A 30 -9.06 -11.49 -4.84
C ALA A 30 -8.11 -10.69 -5.78
N ARG A 31 -8.63 -10.20 -6.91
CA ARG A 31 -7.88 -9.35 -7.83
C ARG A 31 -7.54 -8.00 -7.21
N GLU A 32 -8.50 -7.33 -6.59
CA GLU A 32 -8.29 -6.04 -5.93
C GLU A 32 -7.35 -6.17 -4.73
N LEU A 33 -7.44 -7.29 -3.99
CA LEU A 33 -6.51 -7.63 -2.93
C LEU A 33 -5.09 -7.78 -3.45
N GLN A 34 -4.91 -8.52 -4.56
CA GLN A 34 -3.60 -8.69 -5.20
C GLN A 34 -3.03 -7.36 -5.71
N GLU A 35 -3.87 -6.51 -6.32
CA GLU A 35 -3.50 -5.17 -6.77
C GLU A 35 -3.08 -4.27 -5.59
N ALA A 36 -3.77 -4.35 -4.44
CA ALA A 36 -3.41 -3.63 -3.22
C ALA A 36 -2.06 -4.08 -2.64
N VAL A 37 -1.82 -5.40 -2.60
CA VAL A 37 -0.54 -5.98 -2.13
C VAL A 37 0.61 -5.57 -3.05
N ALA A 38 0.41 -5.59 -4.36
CA ALA A 38 1.41 -5.19 -5.34
C ALA A 38 1.82 -3.71 -5.17
N GLU A 39 0.84 -2.83 -4.98
CA GLU A 39 1.11 -1.39 -4.74
C GLU A 39 1.84 -1.16 -3.41
N LEU A 40 1.47 -1.88 -2.33
CA LEU A 40 2.19 -1.81 -1.06
C LEU A 40 3.66 -2.27 -1.20
N ALA A 41 3.89 -3.36 -1.94
CA ALA A 41 5.24 -3.85 -2.21
C ALA A 41 6.07 -2.83 -3.00
N ALA A 42 5.49 -2.21 -4.03
CA ALA A 42 6.13 -1.16 -4.82
C ALA A 42 6.51 0.05 -3.95
N ARG A 43 5.61 0.51 -3.07
CA ARG A 43 5.91 1.62 -2.15
C ARG A 43 7.04 1.29 -1.19
N ARG A 44 7.08 0.07 -0.65
CA ARG A 44 8.19 -0.38 0.20
C ARG A 44 9.51 -0.41 -0.57
N HIS A 45 9.48 -0.87 -1.82
CA HIS A 45 10.66 -0.86 -2.69
C HIS A 45 11.19 0.56 -2.92
N TYR A 46 10.33 1.53 -3.24
CA TYR A 46 10.75 2.91 -3.41
C TYR A 46 11.30 3.52 -2.13
N LEU A 47 10.71 3.23 -0.97
CA LEU A 47 11.25 3.68 0.31
C LEU A 47 12.66 3.10 0.56
N ASP A 48 12.88 1.82 0.26
CA ASP A 48 14.20 1.20 0.37
C ASP A 48 15.21 1.86 -0.58
N GLN A 49 14.86 2.09 -1.84
CA GLN A 49 15.72 2.80 -2.80
C GLN A 49 16.05 4.22 -2.32
N LEU A 50 15.06 4.96 -1.82
CA LEU A 50 15.27 6.31 -1.30
C LEU A 50 16.18 6.31 -0.07
N GLN A 51 16.13 5.26 0.75
CA GLN A 51 17.06 5.06 1.86
C GLN A 51 18.49 4.73 1.36
N GLN A 52 18.62 3.85 0.36
CA GLN A 52 19.91 3.46 -0.21
C GLN A 52 20.67 4.65 -0.83
N ILE A 53 19.96 5.57 -1.49
CA ILE A 53 20.58 6.78 -2.07
C ILE A 53 20.77 7.91 -1.05
N GLY A 54 20.47 7.68 0.24
CA GLY A 54 20.61 8.67 1.31
C GLY A 54 19.59 9.82 1.26
N ALA A 55 18.56 9.72 0.42
CA ALA A 55 17.51 10.73 0.31
C ALA A 55 16.52 10.68 1.47
N LEU A 56 16.38 9.51 2.12
CA LEU A 56 15.73 9.38 3.42
C LEU A 56 16.80 9.37 4.51
N GLN A 57 17.05 10.54 5.11
CA GLN A 57 17.72 10.57 6.40
C GLN A 57 16.76 9.93 7.41
N GLY A 58 17.02 8.67 7.77
CA GLY A 58 16.20 7.95 8.73
C GLY A 58 16.05 8.80 9.99
N ARG A 59 14.83 9.28 10.27
CA ARG A 59 14.46 9.71 11.62
C ARG A 59 14.53 8.47 12.51
N ARG A 60 15.73 8.12 12.97
CA ARG A 60 15.89 7.45 14.25
C ARG A 60 15.57 8.50 15.31
N SER A 61 14.29 8.73 15.55
CA SER A 61 13.79 9.50 16.69
C SER A 61 12.31 9.19 16.84
N GLY A 62 12.06 8.22 17.70
CA GLY A 62 10.78 7.87 18.29
C GLY A 62 11.10 7.05 19.52
N ALA A 63 11.72 7.72 20.50
CA ALA A 63 11.75 7.30 21.90
C ALA A 63 10.36 7.46 22.51
#